data_AF-A0A941EXE0-F1
#
_entry.id   AF-A0A941EXE0-F1
#
_cell.length_a   1.000
_cell.length_b   1.000
_cell.length_c   1.000
_cell.angle_alpha   90.00
_cell.angle_beta   90.00
_cell.angle_gamma   90.00
#
_symmetry.space_group_name_H-M   'P 1'
#
loop_
_entity.id
_entity.type
_entity.pdbx_description
1 polymer ?
#
loop_
_entity_poly.entity_id
_entity_poly.type
_entity_poly.pdbx_seq_one_letter_code
_entity_poly.pdbx_strand_id
1 'polypeptide(L)'
;YGQFQAHLTDKEIVGGPGAQATTAKAVEAREKGAGPVLGVFSTGPEIRNTVQNLTTEIIGTVVLLLAVLTQGLNDAGNGLGVLGGLITALVVVSIGLSLGGPTGYAINPARDLGPRIVHALLPLPNKGGSDWS
;
A
#
# COMPACT_ATOMS: atom_id res chain seq x y z
N TYR A 1 16.00 3.75 4.37
CA TYR A 1 15.43 3.50 3.03
C TYR A 1 14.02 2.99 3.23
N GLY A 2 13.03 3.53 2.52
CA GLY A 2 11.61 3.21 2.72
C GLY A 2 10.74 4.44 2.94
N GLN A 3 9.43 4.26 2.80
CA GLN A 3 8.41 5.31 2.96
C GLN A 3 8.29 5.78 4.41
N PHE A 4 8.48 4.85 5.34
CA PHE A 4 8.44 5.13 6.78
C PHE A 4 9.66 5.93 7.24
N GLN A 5 10.86 5.60 6.75
CA GLN A 5 12.09 6.35 7.05
C GLN A 5 12.02 7.80 6.52
N ALA A 6 11.44 8.01 5.34
CA ALA A 6 11.19 9.35 4.81
C ALA A 6 10.27 10.17 5.73
N HIS A 7 9.27 9.52 6.35
CA HIS A 7 8.36 10.14 7.31
C HIS A 7 9.03 10.43 8.66
N LEU A 8 9.89 9.53 9.16
CA LEU A 8 10.58 9.73 10.45
C LEU A 8 11.67 10.82 10.41
N THR A 9 12.28 11.05 9.25
CA THR A 9 13.25 12.14 9.08
C THR A 9 12.59 13.47 8.76
N ASP A 10 11.25 13.53 8.76
CA ASP A 10 10.51 14.73 8.47
C ASP A 10 10.66 15.76 9.59
N LYS A 11 11.22 16.92 9.25
CA LYS A 11 11.46 18.01 10.20
C LYS A 11 10.15 18.59 10.77
N GLU A 12 9.01 18.35 10.12
CA GLU A 12 7.68 18.71 10.63
C GLU A 12 7.24 17.81 11.80
N ILE A 13 7.65 16.54 11.82
CA ILE A 13 7.28 15.57 12.87
C ILE A 13 8.25 15.66 14.06
N VAL A 14 9.53 15.94 13.80
CA VAL A 14 10.59 15.89 14.81
C VAL A 14 10.72 17.18 15.63
N GLY A 15 10.08 18.29 15.22
CA GLY A 15 9.85 19.49 16.05
C GLY A 15 11.10 20.10 16.71
N GLY A 16 11.97 20.76 15.94
CA GLY A 16 13.16 21.48 16.45
C GLY A 16 13.05 23.01 16.40
N PRO A 17 13.96 23.77 17.05
CA PRO A 17 13.97 25.23 17.00
C PRO A 17 14.10 25.74 15.57
N GLY A 18 13.12 26.55 15.12
CA GLY A 18 13.00 26.97 13.72
C GLY A 18 11.99 26.16 12.89
N ALA A 19 11.30 25.18 13.50
CA ALA A 19 10.31 24.29 12.88
C ALA A 19 9.44 25.02 11.86
N GLN A 20 8.71 26.08 12.23
CA GLN A 20 7.85 26.85 11.32
C GLN A 20 8.56 27.47 10.09
N ALA A 21 9.77 28.00 10.25
CA ALA A 21 10.53 28.59 9.14
C ALA A 21 11.15 27.51 8.23
N THR A 22 11.48 26.36 8.80
CA THR A 22 11.80 25.14 8.04
C THR A 22 10.58 24.49 7.42
N THR A 23 9.38 24.59 8.01
CA THR A 23 8.12 24.09 7.44
C THR A 23 7.84 24.83 6.14
N ALA A 24 7.90 26.16 6.12
CA ALA A 24 7.68 26.93 4.89
C ALA A 24 8.69 26.57 3.77
N LYS A 25 9.99 26.44 4.10
CA LYS A 25 11.02 26.03 3.13
C LYS A 25 10.96 24.53 2.78
N ALA A 26 10.49 23.67 3.67
CA ALA A 26 10.33 22.23 3.44
C ALA A 26 9.08 21.93 2.64
N VAL A 27 8.00 22.69 2.81
CA VAL A 27 6.82 22.70 1.95
C VAL A 27 7.21 23.12 0.54
N GLU A 28 7.98 24.21 0.40
CA GLU A 28 8.48 24.67 -0.91
C GLU A 28 9.49 23.69 -1.54
N ALA A 29 10.28 22.98 -0.74
CA ALA A 29 11.19 21.93 -1.21
C ALA A 29 10.48 20.59 -1.52
N ARG A 30 9.40 20.26 -0.80
CA ARG A 30 8.49 19.14 -1.10
C ARG A 30 7.72 19.37 -2.39
N GLU A 31 7.35 20.61 -2.68
CA GLU A 31 6.81 21.00 -3.99
C GLU A 31 7.81 20.77 -5.13
N LYS A 32 9.12 20.76 -4.85
CA LYS A 32 10.20 20.58 -5.84
C LYS A 32 10.80 19.17 -5.88
N GLY A 33 10.58 18.33 -4.87
CA GLY A 33 11.13 16.98 -4.76
C GLY A 33 10.11 15.88 -5.06
N ALA A 34 10.57 14.72 -5.56
CA ALA A 34 9.68 13.57 -5.75
C ALA A 34 9.13 13.10 -4.39
N GLY A 35 7.81 13.17 -4.22
CA GLY A 35 7.07 12.69 -3.06
C GLY A 35 6.59 11.24 -3.25
N PRO A 36 5.91 10.66 -2.25
CA PRO A 36 5.51 9.26 -2.23
C PRO A 36 4.24 8.98 -3.05
N VAL A 37 4.12 9.61 -4.22
CA VAL A 37 2.90 9.60 -5.05
C VAL A 37 2.54 8.19 -5.48
N LEU A 38 3.54 7.37 -5.86
CA LEU A 38 3.32 5.97 -6.21
C LEU A 38 2.62 5.18 -5.09
N GLY A 39 3.02 5.41 -3.83
CA GLY A 39 2.50 4.69 -2.66
C GLY A 39 1.03 4.95 -2.35
N VAL A 40 0.44 6.00 -2.92
CA VAL A 40 -0.99 6.29 -2.84
C VAL A 40 -1.80 5.31 -3.71
N PHE A 41 -1.22 4.90 -4.84
CA PHE A 41 -1.91 4.17 -5.89
C PHE A 41 -1.55 2.68 -5.91
N SER A 42 -0.28 2.38 -5.67
CA SER A 42 0.30 1.04 -5.73
C SER A 42 1.09 0.75 -4.46
N THR A 43 1.37 -0.52 -4.22
CA THR A 43 2.15 -0.96 -3.07
C THR A 43 3.64 -1.00 -3.40
N GLY A 44 4.48 -1.08 -2.39
CA GLY A 44 5.93 -1.14 -2.56
C GLY A 44 6.57 -1.88 -1.40
N PRO A 45 7.71 -2.56 -1.62
CA PRO A 45 8.41 -3.23 -0.55
C PRO A 45 9.03 -2.20 0.40
N GLU A 46 8.79 -2.33 1.71
CA GLU A 46 9.49 -1.49 2.70
C GLU A 46 10.98 -1.88 2.76
N ILE A 47 11.27 -3.18 2.68
CA ILE A 47 12.63 -3.74 2.52
C ILE A 47 12.65 -4.62 1.27
N ARG A 48 13.61 -4.41 0.37
CA ARG A 48 13.74 -5.20 -0.86
C ARG A 48 14.32 -6.58 -0.57
N ASN A 49 13.43 -7.55 -0.34
CA ASN A 49 13.73 -8.97 -0.30
C ASN A 49 12.66 -9.74 -1.07
N THR A 50 12.93 -10.06 -2.33
CA THR A 50 11.95 -10.63 -3.26
C THR A 50 11.31 -11.91 -2.73
N VAL A 51 12.08 -12.79 -2.09
CA VAL A 51 11.56 -14.07 -1.58
C VAL A 51 10.59 -13.84 -0.43
N GLN A 52 10.96 -13.01 0.54
CA GLN A 52 10.10 -12.71 1.69
C GLN A 52 8.86 -11.94 1.26
N ASN A 53 9.02 -10.94 0.41
CA ASN A 53 7.92 -10.09 -0.10
C ASN A 53 6.93 -10.90 -0.94
N LEU A 54 7.41 -11.83 -1.76
CA LEU A 54 6.54 -12.75 -2.50
C LEU A 54 5.80 -13.69 -1.55
N THR A 55 6.48 -14.20 -0.52
CA THR A 55 5.89 -15.12 0.46
C THR A 55 4.73 -14.45 1.21
N THR A 56 4.90 -13.20 1.65
CA THR A 56 3.85 -12.46 2.36
C THR A 56 2.61 -12.21 1.49
N GLU A 57 2.80 -11.87 0.21
CA GLU A 57 1.71 -11.69 -0.75
C GLU A 57 0.99 -13.01 -1.04
N ILE A 58 1.73 -14.13 -1.23
CA ILE A 58 1.13 -15.45 -1.42
C ILE A 58 0.25 -15.82 -0.22
N ILE A 59 0.75 -15.65 1.01
CA ILE A 59 -0.01 -15.97 2.22
C ILE A 59 -1.28 -15.10 2.30
N GLY A 60 -1.15 -13.79 2.11
CA GLY A 60 -2.29 -12.86 2.13
C GLY A 60 -3.34 -13.19 1.08
N THR A 61 -2.94 -13.48 -0.16
CA THR A 61 -3.85 -13.86 -1.23
C THR A 61 -4.52 -15.21 -0.97
N VAL A 62 -3.79 -16.22 -0.47
CA VAL A 62 -4.40 -17.52 -0.11
C VAL A 62 -5.47 -17.35 0.95
N VAL A 63 -5.21 -16.57 2.01
CA VAL A 63 -6.21 -16.28 3.05
C VAL A 63 -7.43 -15.57 2.47
N LEU A 64 -7.23 -14.57 1.60
CA LEU A 64 -8.34 -13.88 0.94
C LEU A 64 -9.17 -14.84 0.06
N LEU A 65 -8.52 -15.69 -0.73
CA LEU A 65 -9.20 -16.66 -1.58
C LEU A 65 -10.01 -17.67 -0.75
N LEU A 66 -9.44 -18.19 0.35
CA LEU A 66 -10.17 -19.09 1.25
C LEU A 66 -11.39 -18.39 1.87
N ALA A 67 -11.26 -17.13 2.30
CA ALA A 67 -12.38 -16.37 2.86
C ALA A 67 -13.51 -16.14 1.86
N VAL A 68 -13.20 -15.92 0.58
CA VAL A 68 -14.20 -15.70 -0.48
C VAL A 68 -14.80 -17.03 -0.94
N LEU A 69 -13.98 -18.04 -1.21
CA LEU A 69 -14.44 -19.31 -1.78
C LEU A 69 -15.26 -20.12 -0.77
N THR A 70 -14.94 -20.06 0.53
CA THR A 70 -15.70 -20.78 1.57
C THR A 70 -17.11 -20.21 1.78
N GLN A 71 -17.40 -18.98 1.37
CA GLN A 71 -18.74 -18.41 1.48
C GLN A 71 -19.79 -19.17 0.65
N GLY A 72 -19.39 -19.83 -0.43
CA GLY A 72 -20.27 -20.67 -1.24
C GLY A 72 -20.40 -22.12 -0.75
N LEU A 73 -19.64 -22.54 0.26
CA LEU A 73 -19.69 -23.89 0.83
C LEU A 73 -20.85 -24.02 1.83
N ASN A 74 -22.07 -23.91 1.31
CA ASN A 74 -23.31 -24.11 2.06
C ASN A 74 -24.34 -24.85 1.17
N ASP A 75 -25.41 -25.37 1.78
CA ASP A 75 -26.43 -26.18 1.08
C ASP A 75 -27.10 -25.45 -0.09
N ALA A 76 -27.15 -24.13 -0.06
CA ALA A 76 -27.74 -23.31 -1.13
C ALA A 76 -26.73 -22.99 -2.25
N GLY A 77 -25.44 -23.24 -2.08
CA GLY A 77 -24.36 -22.97 -3.05
C GLY A 77 -24.14 -21.48 -3.38
N ASN A 78 -24.88 -20.58 -2.74
CA ASN A 78 -24.83 -19.15 -2.98
C ASN A 78 -23.97 -18.46 -1.92
N GLY A 79 -23.26 -17.39 -2.29
CA GLY A 79 -22.54 -16.55 -1.33
C GLY A 79 -23.49 -15.88 -0.33
N LEU A 80 -22.96 -15.47 0.83
CA LEU A 80 -23.72 -14.87 1.94
C LEU A 80 -24.28 -13.44 1.68
N GLY A 81 -24.34 -13.01 0.42
CA GLY A 81 -24.78 -11.68 0.02
C GLY A 81 -24.00 -10.56 0.71
N VAL A 82 -24.72 -9.59 1.29
CA VAL A 82 -24.14 -8.43 2.00
C VAL A 82 -23.24 -8.86 3.17
N LEU A 83 -23.64 -9.90 3.91
CA LEU A 83 -22.84 -10.40 5.03
C LEU A 83 -21.52 -11.02 4.54
N GLY A 84 -21.55 -11.72 3.40
CA GLY A 84 -20.33 -12.22 2.75
C GLY A 84 -19.38 -11.09 2.35
N GLY A 85 -19.92 -10.01 1.79
CA GLY A 85 -19.15 -8.79 1.50
C GLY A 85 -18.49 -8.19 2.75
N LEU A 86 -19.23 -8.10 3.86
CA LEU A 86 -18.70 -7.59 5.14
C LEU A 86 -17.60 -8.49 5.69
N ILE A 87 -17.78 -9.82 5.67
CA ILE A 87 -16.77 -10.78 6.11
C ILE A 87 -15.49 -10.61 5.27
N THR A 88 -15.61 -10.55 3.94
CA THR A 88 -14.47 -10.34 3.05
C THR A 88 -13.77 -9.01 3.35
N ALA A 89 -14.51 -7.93 3.59
CA ALA A 89 -13.92 -6.64 3.94
C ALA A 89 -13.14 -6.70 5.27
N LEU A 90 -13.69 -7.36 6.30
CA LEU A 90 -13.00 -7.55 7.58
C LEU A 90 -11.75 -8.42 7.44
N VAL A 91 -11.76 -9.42 6.56
CA VAL A 91 -10.57 -10.23 6.24
C VAL A 91 -9.49 -9.37 5.57
N VAL A 92 -9.85 -8.52 4.61
CA VAL A 92 -8.90 -7.57 3.98
C VAL A 92 -8.29 -6.64 5.02
N VAL A 93 -9.10 -6.09 5.94
CA VAL A 93 -8.58 -5.27 7.06
C VAL A 93 -7.62 -6.07 7.94
N SER A 94 -7.97 -7.31 8.29
CA SER A 94 -7.13 -8.19 9.12
C SER A 94 -5.79 -8.50 8.44
N ILE A 95 -5.78 -8.73 7.12
CA ILE A 95 -4.55 -8.92 6.34
C ILE A 95 -3.73 -7.63 6.37
N GLY A 96 -4.35 -6.46 6.16
CA GLY A 96 -3.64 -5.18 6.19
C GLY A 96 -2.97 -4.89 7.54
N LEU A 97 -3.64 -5.20 8.65
CA LEU A 97 -3.10 -4.98 10.00
C LEU A 97 -2.01 -5.99 10.40
N SER A 98 -2.00 -7.20 9.82
CA SER A 98 -1.08 -8.28 10.21
C SER A 98 0.09 -8.48 9.24
N LEU A 99 -0.14 -8.34 7.93
CA LEU A 99 0.82 -8.62 6.86
C LEU A 99 1.10 -7.40 5.98
N GLY A 100 0.53 -6.23 6.29
CA GLY A 100 0.71 -5.03 5.47
C GLY A 100 2.09 -4.38 5.55
N GLY A 101 2.87 -4.63 6.61
CA GLY A 101 4.16 -3.97 6.82
C GLY A 101 5.19 -4.20 5.70
N PRO A 102 5.48 -5.46 5.31
CA PRO A 102 6.53 -5.76 4.32
C PRO A 102 6.27 -5.21 2.92
N THR A 103 5.03 -5.27 2.43
CA THR A 103 4.68 -5.04 1.02
C THR A 103 3.46 -4.16 0.78
N GLY A 104 2.75 -3.73 1.83
CA GLY A 104 1.51 -2.95 1.68
C GLY A 104 0.28 -3.77 1.26
N TYR A 105 0.31 -5.10 1.44
CA TYR A 105 -0.80 -6.05 1.17
C TYR A 105 -1.47 -5.84 -0.20
N ALA A 106 -0.72 -6.05 -1.28
CA ALA A 106 -1.29 -5.88 -2.63
C ALA A 106 -2.46 -6.84 -2.85
N ILE A 107 -2.28 -8.13 -2.51
CA ILE A 107 -3.21 -9.27 -2.51
C ILE A 107 -4.02 -9.53 -3.79
N ASN A 108 -3.91 -8.64 -4.77
CA ASN A 108 -4.63 -8.58 -6.02
C ASN A 108 -3.77 -7.87 -7.08
N PRO A 109 -3.37 -8.56 -8.18
CA PRO A 109 -2.59 -7.96 -9.24
C PRO A 109 -3.22 -6.71 -9.86
N ALA A 110 -4.55 -6.66 -10.01
CA ALA A 110 -5.24 -5.51 -10.60
C ALA A 110 -5.21 -4.27 -9.69
N ARG A 111 -5.20 -4.48 -8.36
CA ARG A 111 -5.12 -3.41 -7.35
C ARG A 111 -3.75 -2.74 -7.34
N ASP A 112 -2.70 -3.42 -7.82
CA ASP A 112 -1.35 -2.89 -7.86
C ASP A 112 -0.89 -2.46 -9.26
N LEU A 113 -1.01 -3.36 -10.25
CA LEU A 113 -0.44 -3.19 -11.58
C LEU A 113 -1.15 -2.11 -12.39
N GLY A 114 -2.49 -2.07 -12.33
CA GLY A 114 -3.27 -1.06 -13.05
C GLY A 114 -2.87 0.36 -12.65
N PRO A 115 -2.93 0.71 -11.35
CA PRO A 115 -2.50 2.01 -10.87
C PRO A 115 -1.01 2.29 -11.12
N ARG A 116 -0.13 1.27 -11.11
CA ARG A 116 1.31 1.44 -11.42
C ARG A 116 1.54 1.82 -12.88
N ILE A 117 0.83 1.19 -13.80
CA ILE A 117 0.87 1.53 -15.22
C ILE A 117 0.38 2.96 -15.43
N VAL A 118 -0.73 3.34 -14.80
CA VAL A 118 -1.26 4.73 -14.87
C VAL A 118 -0.23 5.73 -14.31
N HIS A 119 0.40 5.42 -13.18
CA HIS A 119 1.47 6.23 -12.59
C HIS A 119 2.67 6.37 -13.54
N ALA A 120 3.03 5.32 -14.27
CA ALA A 120 4.11 5.36 -15.25
C ALA A 120 3.78 6.29 -16.43
N LEU A 121 2.55 6.22 -16.96
CA LEU A 121 2.12 6.93 -18.15
C LEU A 121 1.78 8.42 -17.91
N LEU A 122 1.16 8.75 -16.78
CA LEU A 122 0.65 10.11 -16.56
C LEU A 122 1.72 11.08 -16.03
N PRO A 123 1.75 12.34 -16.48
CA PRO A 123 2.62 13.38 -15.95
C PRO A 123 2.03 13.93 -14.63
N LEU A 124 2.23 13.19 -13.54
CA LEU A 124 1.82 13.61 -12.20
C LEU A 124 2.90 14.52 -11.56
N PRO A 125 2.51 15.61 -10.88
CA PRO A 125 3.45 16.46 -10.16
C PRO A 125 4.15 15.67 -9.04
N ASN A 126 5.45 15.87 -8.86
CA ASN A 126 6.25 15.27 -7.79
C ASN A 126 6.21 13.74 -7.72
N LYS A 127 5.97 13.05 -8.85
CA LYS A 127 5.68 11.61 -8.85
C LYS A 127 6.85 10.66 -8.64
N GLY A 128 8.06 11.09 -8.99
CA GLY A 128 9.24 10.22 -8.98
C GLY A 128 9.18 9.06 -9.98
N GLY A 129 9.88 7.97 -9.68
CA GLY A 129 9.88 6.74 -10.47
C GLY A 129 8.66 5.84 -10.19
N SER A 130 8.39 4.88 -11.07
CA SER A 130 7.25 3.94 -10.92
C SER A 130 7.62 2.58 -10.31
N ASP A 131 8.85 2.48 -9.79
CA ASP A 131 9.39 1.30 -9.10
C ASP A 131 9.17 -0.03 -9.84
N TRP A 132 9.76 -0.13 -11.04
CA TRP A 132 9.78 -1.36 -11.84
C TRP A 132 10.96 -2.28 -11.50
N SER A 133 11.92 -1.80 -10.69
CA SER A 133 13.14 -2.51 -10.26
C SER A 133 13.61 -2.03 -8.89
#